data_AF-A0A2M6W2T7-F1
#
_entry.id   AF-A0A2M6W2T7-F1
#
_cell.length_a   1.000
_cell.length_b   1.000
_cell.length_c   1.000
_cell.angle_alpha   90.00
_cell.angle_beta   90.00
_cell.angle_gamma   90.00
#
_symmetry.space_group_name_H-M   'P 1'
#
loop_
_entity.id
_entity.type
_entity.pdbx_description
1 polymer ?
#
loop_
_entity_poly.entity_id
_entity_poly.type
_entity_poly.pdbx_seq_one_letter_code
_entity_poly.pdbx_strand_id
1 'polypeptide(L)'
;MENSPSDYPSDETKSLARERCQSAKWQNFYLTPKECIDGRTDHEIFGVPGGDAGLLVATIATYEKMTGRPLDKKQIIAVLDKYIDLIAHNNFYFHTDNHAHELPDNQEAQTDNIGCGHLKEVLKNPEKYQTRKEITGAILTELYTRAKQTPSQKKSNPIKLTTLTSNHDEIAVIIIENTDNDQAPAIKPNLNGQKMFVYHAGVAKEIIKKIADNAPDLFKANSTTKFEYKKIDEFESQLTELFNQQTMATVEELAINKNTQQPLPIYKVSITRDKQNNNQINF
;
A
#
# COMPACT_ATOMS: atom_id res chain seq x y z
N MET A 1 7.56 24.04 25.97
CA MET A 1 8.74 23.17 26.05
C MET A 1 9.36 23.20 24.67
N GLU A 2 10.45 23.94 24.51
CA GLU A 2 11.21 24.02 23.26
C GLU A 2 11.95 22.71 23.08
N ASN A 3 11.83 22.08 21.91
CA ASN A 3 12.49 20.82 21.60
C ASN A 3 14.01 21.02 21.60
N SER A 4 14.71 20.10 22.26
CA SER A 4 16.16 20.04 22.32
C SER A 4 16.75 19.82 20.91
N PRO A 5 17.89 20.43 20.54
CA PRO A 5 18.57 20.23 19.25
C PRO A 5 19.01 18.77 18.95
N SER A 6 18.81 17.84 19.89
CA SER A 6 19.11 16.41 19.75
C SER A 6 18.02 15.58 19.05
N ASP A 7 16.87 16.19 18.72
CA ASP A 7 15.72 15.49 18.09
C ASP A 7 15.70 15.57 16.55
N TYR A 8 16.74 16.15 15.95
CA TYR A 8 16.92 16.07 14.49
C TYR A 8 17.54 14.71 14.14
N PRO A 9 17.03 14.01 13.11
CA PRO A 9 17.72 12.83 12.63
C PRO A 9 19.17 13.19 12.29
N SER A 10 20.10 12.32 12.70
CA SER A 10 21.50 12.48 12.37
C SER A 10 21.67 12.80 10.88
N ASP A 11 22.62 13.69 10.55
CA ASP A 11 22.99 14.00 9.17
C ASP A 11 23.23 12.72 8.34
N GLU A 12 23.66 11.65 9.01
CA GLU A 12 23.82 10.30 8.45
C GLU A 12 22.50 9.72 7.93
N THR A 13 21.41 9.69 8.71
CA THR A 13 20.13 9.11 8.25
C THR A 13 19.58 9.85 7.02
N LYS A 14 19.71 11.17 6.98
CA LYS A 14 19.30 11.98 5.81
C LYS A 14 20.20 11.71 4.60
N SER A 15 21.51 11.52 4.81
CA SER A 15 22.44 11.14 3.75
C SER A 15 22.08 9.77 3.15
N LEU A 16 21.74 8.79 3.99
CA LEU A 16 21.30 7.46 3.56
C LEU A 16 19.98 7.51 2.77
N ALA A 17 19.04 8.38 3.18
CA ALA A 17 17.82 8.61 2.42
C ALA A 17 18.12 9.24 1.05
N ARG A 18 19.07 10.18 0.98
CA ARG A 18 19.51 10.81 -0.27
C ARG A 18 20.15 9.80 -1.21
N GLU A 19 21.03 8.93 -0.71
CA GLU A 19 21.67 7.87 -1.51
C GLU A 19 20.63 6.96 -2.20
N ARG A 20 19.61 6.51 -1.46
CA ARG A 20 18.48 5.75 -2.01
C ARG A 20 17.78 6.51 -3.14
N CYS A 21 17.49 7.79 -2.91
CA CYS A 21 16.83 8.65 -3.90
C CYS A 21 17.71 8.93 -5.13
N GLN A 22 19.04 8.95 -4.98
CA GLN A 22 19.97 9.09 -6.12
C GLN A 22 19.92 7.86 -7.02
N SER A 23 19.82 6.66 -6.44
CA SER A 23 19.73 5.39 -7.16
C SER A 23 18.35 5.09 -7.77
N ALA A 24 17.37 5.98 -7.58
CA ALA A 24 15.99 5.76 -8.02
C ALA A 24 15.86 5.56 -9.53
N LYS A 25 15.00 4.63 -9.93
CA LYS A 25 14.71 4.36 -11.34
C LYS A 25 13.33 4.87 -11.71
N TRP A 26 13.25 5.73 -12.71
CA TRP A 26 11.97 6.19 -13.25
C TRP A 26 11.31 5.06 -14.02
N GLN A 27 10.11 4.68 -13.62
CA GLN A 27 9.36 3.58 -14.21
C GLN A 27 7.89 3.95 -14.34
N ASN A 28 7.20 3.30 -15.29
CA ASN A 28 5.77 3.46 -15.45
C ASN A 28 5.05 2.85 -14.24
N PHE A 29 4.42 3.69 -13.41
CA PHE A 29 3.76 3.18 -12.21
C PHE A 29 2.41 2.54 -12.50
N TYR A 30 1.77 2.73 -13.66
CA TYR A 30 0.53 2.02 -14.00
C TYR A 30 0.76 0.55 -14.37
N LEU A 31 1.97 0.18 -14.79
CA LEU A 31 2.31 -1.20 -15.20
C LEU A 31 3.04 -2.01 -14.13
N THR A 32 3.48 -1.35 -13.06
CA THR A 32 4.19 -1.97 -11.94
C THR A 32 3.24 -2.19 -10.76
N PRO A 33 3.30 -3.34 -10.07
CA PRO A 33 2.45 -3.60 -8.90
C PRO A 33 2.70 -2.56 -7.80
N LYS A 34 1.69 -2.29 -6.97
CA LYS A 34 1.93 -1.49 -5.77
C LYS A 34 2.29 -2.42 -4.64
N GLU A 35 3.53 -2.30 -4.19
CA GLU A 35 4.06 -3.09 -3.09
C GLU A 35 3.84 -2.35 -1.76
N CYS A 36 4.08 -3.04 -0.64
CA CYS A 36 4.00 -2.40 0.67
C CYS A 36 5.16 -1.41 0.84
N ILE A 37 4.98 -0.40 1.71
CA ILE A 37 6.05 0.52 2.11
C ILE A 37 7.21 -0.14 2.86
N ASP A 38 7.09 -1.44 3.15
CA ASP A 38 7.97 -2.27 3.97
C ASP A 38 9.46 -2.15 3.58
N GLY A 39 10.32 -1.97 4.59
CA GLY A 39 11.74 -1.75 4.39
C GLY A 39 12.55 -2.99 4.02
N ARG A 40 11.95 -4.18 4.05
CA ARG A 40 12.66 -5.47 3.87
C ARG A 40 12.97 -5.79 2.41
N THR A 41 12.28 -5.17 1.46
CA THR A 41 12.45 -5.37 0.02
C THR A 41 13.73 -4.74 -0.54
N ASP A 42 14.48 -5.46 -1.39
CA ASP A 42 15.77 -5.02 -1.96
C ASP A 42 15.75 -4.66 -3.46
N HIS A 43 14.56 -4.72 -4.07
CA HIS A 43 14.29 -4.22 -5.43
C HIS A 43 13.52 -2.90 -5.41
N GLU A 44 13.46 -2.24 -6.56
CA GLU A 44 12.75 -0.98 -6.73
C GLU A 44 11.24 -1.18 -6.64
N ILE A 45 10.56 -0.40 -5.78
CA ILE A 45 9.11 -0.49 -5.59
C ILE A 45 8.42 0.86 -5.81
N PHE A 46 7.10 0.78 -5.98
CA PHE A 46 6.15 1.84 -5.67
C PHE A 46 5.39 1.46 -4.40
N GLY A 47 5.87 1.95 -3.26
CA GLY A 47 5.38 1.59 -1.95
C GLY A 47 4.13 2.35 -1.56
N VAL A 48 3.08 1.62 -1.20
CA VAL A 48 1.85 2.16 -0.59
C VAL A 48 1.48 1.25 0.59
N PRO A 49 0.90 1.76 1.69
CA PRO A 49 0.57 0.90 2.84
C PRO A 49 -0.31 -0.29 2.43
N GLY A 50 0.16 -1.51 2.69
CA GLY A 50 -0.55 -2.74 2.30
C GLY A 50 -0.50 -3.10 0.81
N GLY A 51 0.19 -2.33 -0.03
CA GLY A 51 0.24 -2.55 -1.47
C GLY A 51 -1.14 -2.43 -2.14
N ASP A 52 -1.32 -3.17 -3.25
CA ASP A 52 -2.61 -3.25 -3.95
C ASP A 52 -3.76 -3.71 -3.03
N ALA A 53 -3.48 -4.62 -2.08
CA ALA A 53 -4.48 -5.08 -1.12
C ALA A 53 -4.94 -3.99 -0.15
N GLY A 54 -4.03 -3.13 0.32
CA GLY A 54 -4.38 -1.99 1.19
C GLY A 54 -5.26 -0.98 0.46
N LEU A 55 -4.90 -0.63 -0.78
CA LEU A 55 -5.72 0.23 -1.64
C LEU A 55 -7.11 -0.35 -1.89
N LEU A 56 -7.22 -1.66 -2.16
CA LEU A 56 -8.51 -2.32 -2.35
C LEU A 56 -9.38 -2.27 -1.08
N VAL A 57 -8.81 -2.50 0.10
CA VAL A 57 -9.54 -2.39 1.38
C VAL A 57 -10.11 -0.98 1.54
N ALA A 58 -9.30 0.06 1.33
CA ALA A 58 -9.75 1.45 1.39
C ALA A 58 -10.83 1.77 0.35
N THR A 59 -10.71 1.21 -0.86
CA THR A 59 -11.68 1.36 -1.95
C THR A 59 -13.05 0.82 -1.57
N ILE A 60 -13.12 -0.39 -1.01
CA ILE A 60 -14.37 -1.00 -0.57
C ILE A 60 -14.94 -0.27 0.65
N ALA A 61 -14.11 0.07 1.64
CA ALA A 61 -14.55 0.81 2.82
C ALA A 61 -15.15 2.19 2.45
N THR A 62 -14.54 2.89 1.49
CA THR A 62 -15.07 4.15 0.95
C THR A 62 -16.45 3.94 0.32
N TYR A 63 -16.60 2.89 -0.50
CA TYR A 63 -17.89 2.56 -1.09
C TYR A 63 -18.96 2.29 -0.03
N GLU A 64 -18.67 1.47 0.98
CA GLU A 64 -19.63 1.15 2.05
C GLU A 64 -20.01 2.40 2.85
N LYS A 65 -19.03 3.28 3.15
CA LYS A 65 -19.26 4.56 3.85
C LYS A 65 -20.17 5.48 3.05
N MET A 66 -19.91 5.65 1.76
CA MET A 66 -20.70 6.55 0.90
C MET A 66 -22.12 6.04 0.62
N THR A 67 -22.30 4.73 0.56
CA THR A 67 -23.58 4.11 0.21
C THR A 67 -24.41 3.70 1.43
N GLY A 68 -23.79 3.60 2.60
CA GLY A 68 -24.38 3.02 3.81
C GLY A 68 -24.70 1.53 3.64
N ARG A 69 -24.08 0.84 2.68
CA ARG A 69 -24.39 -0.54 2.31
C ARG A 69 -23.16 -1.44 2.40
N PRO A 70 -23.07 -2.26 3.44
CA PRO A 70 -22.02 -3.28 3.53
C PRO A 70 -22.13 -4.29 2.40
N LEU A 71 -20.99 -4.63 1.78
CA LEU A 71 -20.88 -5.68 0.79
C LEU A 71 -20.74 -7.05 1.46
N ASP A 72 -21.42 -8.07 0.96
CA ASP A 72 -21.14 -9.43 1.41
C ASP A 72 -19.82 -9.99 0.83
N LYS A 73 -19.40 -11.16 1.30
CA LYS A 73 -18.15 -11.81 0.85
C LYS A 73 -18.10 -12.04 -0.66
N LYS A 74 -19.21 -12.45 -1.29
CA LYS A 74 -19.25 -12.69 -2.75
C LYS A 74 -19.08 -11.38 -3.51
N GLN A 75 -19.72 -10.32 -3.02
CA GLN A 75 -19.61 -8.98 -3.58
C GLN A 75 -18.19 -8.41 -3.45
N ILE A 76 -17.55 -8.59 -2.31
CA ILE A 76 -16.13 -8.21 -2.09
C ILE A 76 -15.21 -8.93 -3.08
N ILE A 77 -15.39 -10.25 -3.26
CA ILE A 77 -14.58 -11.03 -4.20
C ILE A 77 -14.82 -10.57 -5.66
N ALA A 78 -16.05 -10.22 -6.01
CA ALA A 78 -16.36 -9.67 -7.34
C ALA A 78 -15.65 -8.31 -7.57
N VAL A 79 -15.57 -7.45 -6.55
CA VAL A 79 -14.80 -6.20 -6.62
C VAL A 79 -13.30 -6.48 -6.73
N LEU A 80 -12.77 -7.44 -5.96
CA LEU A 80 -11.37 -7.88 -6.08
C LEU A 80 -11.04 -8.33 -7.51
N ASP A 81 -11.90 -9.16 -8.13
CA ASP A 81 -11.70 -9.61 -9.51
C ASP A 81 -11.62 -8.43 -10.49
N LYS A 82 -12.55 -7.48 -10.37
CA LYS A 82 -12.54 -6.26 -11.19
C LYS A 82 -11.35 -5.36 -10.91
N TYR A 83 -10.92 -5.27 -9.66
CA TYR A 83 -9.74 -4.49 -9.29
C TYR A 83 -8.47 -5.09 -9.92
N ILE A 84 -8.32 -6.41 -9.87
CA ILE A 84 -7.18 -7.09 -10.49
C ILE A 84 -7.15 -6.81 -12.00
N ASP A 85 -8.31 -6.87 -12.67
CA ASP A 85 -8.41 -6.59 -14.11
C ASP A 85 -8.12 -5.13 -14.45
N LEU A 86 -8.86 -4.20 -13.85
CA LEU A 86 -8.93 -2.79 -14.27
C LEU A 86 -7.81 -1.94 -13.68
N ILE A 87 -7.41 -2.22 -12.44
CA ILE A 87 -6.48 -1.39 -11.68
C ILE A 87 -5.09 -1.99 -11.70
N ALA A 88 -4.96 -3.24 -11.27
CA ALA A 88 -3.68 -3.92 -11.13
C ALA A 88 -3.18 -4.61 -12.42
N HIS A 89 -3.98 -4.63 -13.49
CA HIS A 89 -3.63 -5.20 -14.79
C HIS A 89 -3.09 -6.64 -14.70
N ASN A 90 -3.77 -7.49 -13.92
CA ASN A 90 -3.36 -8.88 -13.63
C ASN A 90 -2.00 -9.03 -12.95
N ASN A 91 -1.51 -7.95 -12.32
CA ASN A 91 -0.26 -7.92 -11.57
C ASN A 91 -0.51 -7.48 -10.13
N PHE A 92 -1.46 -8.12 -9.46
CA PHE A 92 -1.85 -7.77 -8.10
C PHE A 92 -0.84 -8.32 -7.08
N TYR A 93 -0.31 -7.44 -6.26
CA TYR A 93 0.64 -7.78 -5.21
C TYR A 93 -0.02 -7.93 -3.84
N PHE A 94 0.41 -8.96 -3.10
CA PHE A 94 0.35 -8.95 -1.65
C PHE A 94 1.57 -9.68 -1.07
N HIS A 95 1.88 -9.43 0.20
CA HIS A 95 2.94 -10.15 0.88
C HIS A 95 2.53 -10.62 2.27
N THR A 96 3.30 -11.60 2.73
CA THR A 96 3.36 -12.06 4.12
C THR A 96 4.84 -12.15 4.51
N ASP A 97 5.14 -12.68 5.69
CA ASP A 97 6.50 -12.95 6.13
C ASP A 97 6.64 -14.35 6.74
N ASN A 98 7.88 -14.72 7.03
CA ASN A 98 8.22 -16.00 7.65
C ASN A 98 7.89 -16.10 9.14
N HIS A 99 7.35 -15.03 9.76
CA HIS A 99 6.85 -15.05 11.13
C HIS A 99 5.34 -15.32 11.18
N ALA A 100 4.62 -15.10 10.08
CA ALA A 100 3.22 -15.41 9.96
C ALA A 100 2.97 -16.93 9.92
N HIS A 101 1.93 -17.38 10.63
CA HIS A 101 1.46 -18.75 10.58
C HIS A 101 0.74 -19.03 9.26
N GLU A 102 0.95 -20.21 8.68
CA GLU A 102 0.22 -20.62 7.48
C GLU A 102 -1.30 -20.57 7.74
N LEU A 103 -2.07 -20.03 6.79
CA LEU A 103 -3.53 -20.09 6.83
C LEU A 103 -3.98 -21.52 6.51
N PRO A 104 -4.66 -22.25 7.43
CA PRO A 104 -5.16 -23.58 7.11
C PRO A 104 -6.25 -23.52 6.02
N ASP A 105 -6.39 -24.60 5.26
CA ASP A 105 -7.40 -24.67 4.21
C ASP A 105 -8.82 -24.49 4.79
N ASN A 106 -9.66 -23.75 4.07
CA ASN A 106 -11.03 -23.42 4.45
C ASN A 106 -11.19 -22.59 5.74
N GLN A 107 -10.14 -21.93 6.23
CA GLN A 107 -10.23 -20.98 7.34
C GLN A 107 -10.16 -19.53 6.88
N GLU A 108 -10.73 -18.63 7.68
CA GLU A 108 -10.62 -17.19 7.46
C GLU A 108 -9.28 -16.66 7.98
N ALA A 109 -8.65 -15.79 7.19
CA ALA A 109 -7.41 -15.15 7.58
C ALA A 109 -7.54 -14.40 8.91
N GLN A 110 -6.65 -14.72 9.86
CA GLN A 110 -6.51 -14.04 11.14
C GLN A 110 -5.23 -13.21 11.17
N THR A 111 -5.06 -12.39 12.20
CA THR A 111 -3.88 -11.51 12.39
C THR A 111 -2.56 -12.27 12.38
N ASP A 112 -2.56 -13.51 12.86
CA ASP A 112 -1.36 -14.35 12.95
C ASP A 112 -0.97 -14.93 11.58
N ASN A 113 -1.87 -14.89 10.60
CA ASN A 113 -1.60 -15.35 9.26
C ASN A 113 -1.02 -14.25 8.35
N ILE A 114 -0.72 -13.06 8.86
CA ILE A 114 -0.39 -11.89 8.04
C ILE A 114 0.93 -11.28 8.49
N GLY A 115 1.94 -11.31 7.60
CA GLY A 115 3.21 -10.61 7.82
C GLY A 115 3.22 -9.15 7.36
N CYS A 116 2.22 -8.72 6.58
CA CYS A 116 2.06 -7.31 6.22
C CYS A 116 1.56 -6.50 7.41
N GLY A 117 2.43 -5.65 7.98
CA GLY A 117 2.10 -4.83 9.15
C GLY A 117 0.83 -3.98 8.96
N HIS A 118 0.66 -3.34 7.80
CA HIS A 118 -0.54 -2.53 7.51
C HIS A 118 -1.82 -3.37 7.54
N LEU A 119 -1.88 -4.47 6.79
CA LEU A 119 -3.08 -5.31 6.71
C LEU A 119 -3.38 -6.01 8.05
N LYS A 120 -2.33 -6.35 8.80
CA LYS A 120 -2.45 -6.88 10.17
C LYS A 120 -3.10 -5.86 11.10
N GLU A 121 -2.64 -4.61 11.08
CA GLU A 121 -3.20 -3.55 11.91
C GLU A 121 -4.63 -3.16 11.50
N VAL A 122 -4.93 -3.14 10.20
CA VAL A 122 -6.30 -2.94 9.72
C VAL A 122 -7.24 -4.05 10.23
N LEU A 123 -6.79 -5.32 10.22
CA LEU A 123 -7.60 -6.44 10.71
C LEU A 123 -7.77 -6.42 12.23
N LYS A 124 -6.71 -6.04 12.97
CA LYS A 124 -6.67 -5.98 14.43
C LYS A 124 -7.46 -4.79 14.99
N ASN A 125 -7.37 -3.63 14.35
CA ASN A 125 -7.90 -2.35 14.82
C ASN A 125 -8.82 -1.67 13.78
N PRO A 126 -9.86 -2.34 13.26
CA PRO A 126 -10.62 -1.88 12.09
C PRO A 126 -11.25 -0.48 12.26
N GLU A 127 -11.66 -0.12 13.48
CA GLU A 127 -12.21 1.21 13.80
C GLU A 127 -11.19 2.34 13.61
N LYS A 128 -9.92 2.14 14.04
CA LYS A 128 -8.81 3.10 13.83
C LYS A 128 -8.57 3.34 12.35
N TYR A 129 -8.82 2.32 11.52
CA TYR A 129 -8.67 2.37 10.07
C TYR A 129 -9.98 2.65 9.33
N GLN A 130 -11.06 3.02 10.04
CA GLN A 130 -12.38 3.37 9.47
C GLN A 130 -12.89 2.33 8.46
N THR A 131 -12.76 1.06 8.81
CA THR A 131 -13.26 -0.06 8.02
C THR A 131 -13.88 -1.10 8.95
N ARG A 132 -14.33 -2.22 8.40
CA ARG A 132 -14.77 -3.39 9.17
C ARG A 132 -13.91 -4.60 8.85
N LYS A 133 -13.72 -5.47 9.84
CA LYS A 133 -12.82 -6.63 9.75
C LYS A 133 -13.16 -7.58 8.60
N GLU A 134 -14.44 -7.69 8.23
CA GLU A 134 -14.88 -8.64 7.21
C GLU A 134 -14.40 -8.26 5.81
N ILE A 135 -14.14 -6.98 5.52
CA ILE A 135 -13.56 -6.56 4.23
C ILE A 135 -12.16 -7.17 4.11
N THR A 136 -11.29 -6.84 5.07
CA THR A 136 -9.90 -7.30 5.10
C THR A 136 -9.80 -8.82 5.20
N GLY A 137 -10.60 -9.44 6.09
CA GLY A 137 -10.64 -10.89 6.25
C GLY A 137 -11.08 -11.62 4.98
N ALA A 138 -12.12 -11.13 4.29
CA ALA A 138 -12.57 -11.74 3.03
C ALA A 138 -11.52 -11.62 1.92
N ILE A 139 -10.90 -10.45 1.77
CA ILE A 139 -9.83 -10.23 0.78
C ILE A 139 -8.66 -11.18 1.07
N LEU A 140 -8.10 -11.14 2.28
CA LEU A 140 -6.93 -11.96 2.62
C LEU A 140 -7.19 -13.46 2.47
N THR A 141 -8.37 -13.93 2.88
CA THR A 141 -8.77 -15.34 2.71
C THR A 141 -8.76 -15.72 1.23
N GLU A 142 -9.31 -14.89 0.35
CA GLU A 142 -9.32 -15.15 -1.10
C GLU A 142 -7.91 -15.06 -1.71
N LEU A 143 -7.10 -14.09 -1.28
CA LEU A 143 -5.71 -13.94 -1.74
C LEU A 143 -4.86 -15.18 -1.41
N TYR A 144 -4.93 -15.67 -0.16
CA TYR A 144 -4.25 -16.89 0.25
C TYR A 144 -4.79 -18.12 -0.50
N THR A 145 -6.12 -18.23 -0.64
CA THR A 145 -6.75 -19.32 -1.39
C THR A 145 -6.22 -19.38 -2.82
N ARG A 146 -6.13 -18.24 -3.52
CA ARG A 146 -5.60 -18.18 -4.89
C ARG A 146 -4.10 -18.43 -4.95
N ALA A 147 -3.32 -17.96 -3.97
CA ALA A 147 -1.88 -18.18 -3.92
C ALA A 147 -1.53 -19.67 -3.77
N LYS A 148 -2.38 -20.47 -3.10
CA LYS A 148 -2.22 -21.92 -2.96
C LYS A 148 -2.68 -22.74 -4.17
N GLN A 149 -3.34 -22.12 -5.16
CA GLN A 149 -3.87 -22.86 -6.32
C GLN A 149 -2.73 -23.44 -7.18
N THR A 150 -2.88 -24.72 -7.53
CA THR A 150 -2.00 -25.39 -8.50
C THR A 150 -2.19 -24.79 -9.90
N PRO A 151 -1.23 -24.96 -10.84
CA PRO A 151 -1.36 -24.44 -12.20
C PRO A 151 -2.64 -24.87 -12.93
N SER A 152 -3.18 -26.05 -12.65
CA SER A 152 -4.46 -26.54 -13.21
C SER A 152 -5.71 -25.91 -12.59
N GLN A 153 -5.56 -25.23 -11.45
CA GLN A 153 -6.62 -24.54 -10.71
C GLN A 153 -6.51 -23.01 -10.82
N LYS A 154 -5.42 -22.48 -11.41
CA LYS A 154 -5.18 -21.05 -11.51
C LYS A 154 -6.32 -20.38 -12.27
N LYS A 155 -6.99 -19.42 -11.60
CA LYS A 155 -7.81 -18.42 -12.28
C LYS A 155 -6.96 -17.68 -13.34
N SER A 156 -7.64 -17.08 -14.32
CA SER A 156 -7.01 -16.23 -15.35
C SER A 156 -6.22 -15.03 -14.78
N ASN A 157 -6.45 -14.70 -13.51
CA ASN A 157 -5.94 -13.52 -12.83
C ASN A 157 -4.98 -13.96 -11.70
N PRO A 158 -3.70 -14.23 -12.00
CA PRO A 158 -2.73 -14.70 -11.02
C PRO A 158 -2.46 -13.63 -9.96
N ILE A 159 -2.18 -14.08 -8.74
CA ILE A 159 -1.82 -13.21 -7.61
C ILE A 159 -0.37 -13.46 -7.24
N LYS A 160 0.41 -12.39 -7.07
CA LYS A 160 1.79 -12.47 -6.61
C LYS A 160 1.83 -12.42 -5.08
N LEU A 161 1.94 -13.59 -4.44
CA LEU A 161 2.28 -13.69 -3.02
C LEU A 161 3.79 -13.60 -2.86
N THR A 162 4.25 -12.63 -2.07
CA THR A 162 5.66 -12.48 -1.70
C THR A 162 5.84 -12.85 -0.22
N THR A 163 6.88 -13.61 0.13
CA THR A 163 7.23 -13.92 1.53
C THR A 163 8.51 -13.18 1.89
N LEU A 164 8.41 -12.22 2.81
CA LEU A 164 9.55 -11.47 3.33
C LEU A 164 10.21 -12.26 4.47
N THR A 165 11.54 -12.24 4.56
CA THR A 165 12.29 -13.15 5.45
C THR A 165 13.21 -12.46 6.45
N SER A 166 13.39 -11.14 6.34
CA SER A 166 14.24 -10.36 7.24
C SER A 166 13.43 -9.65 8.34
N ASN A 167 14.09 -9.24 9.41
CA ASN A 167 13.46 -8.48 10.50
C ASN A 167 13.08 -7.06 10.06
N HIS A 168 12.17 -6.42 10.80
CA HIS A 168 11.95 -4.97 10.71
C HIS A 168 13.01 -4.21 11.50
N ASP A 169 13.83 -3.44 10.80
CA ASP A 169 14.90 -2.60 11.36
C ASP A 169 14.94 -1.24 10.63
N GLU A 170 13.78 -0.76 10.19
CA GLU A 170 13.65 0.51 9.48
C GLU A 170 14.13 1.68 10.34
N ILE A 171 14.92 2.58 9.73
CA ILE A 171 15.51 3.72 10.45
C ILE A 171 14.87 5.07 10.11
N ALA A 172 14.00 5.12 9.09
CA ALA A 172 13.33 6.32 8.62
C ALA A 172 12.11 5.98 7.75
N VAL A 173 11.28 6.98 7.49
CA VAL A 173 10.24 6.98 6.46
C VAL A 173 10.63 7.97 5.36
N ILE A 174 10.61 7.55 4.11
CA ILE A 174 10.73 8.41 2.93
C ILE A 174 9.37 8.54 2.28
N ILE A 175 8.93 9.78 2.06
CA ILE A 175 7.68 10.11 1.35
C ILE A 175 8.04 10.77 0.02
N ILE A 176 7.74 10.08 -1.08
CA ILE A 176 7.93 10.56 -2.44
C ILE A 176 6.65 11.23 -2.93
N GLU A 177 6.68 12.55 -3.13
CA GLU A 177 5.48 13.34 -3.42
C GLU A 177 5.17 13.48 -4.91
N ASN A 178 6.16 13.35 -5.78
CA ASN A 178 6.00 13.70 -7.20
C ASN A 178 5.93 12.49 -8.14
N THR A 179 5.19 12.69 -9.22
CA THR A 179 5.15 11.86 -10.42
C THR A 179 5.48 12.74 -11.63
N ASP A 180 5.72 12.13 -12.78
CA ASP A 180 5.92 12.78 -14.07
C ASP A 180 5.13 11.99 -15.12
N ASN A 181 3.94 12.48 -15.46
CA ASN A 181 2.98 11.76 -16.29
C ASN A 181 2.67 10.36 -15.71
N ASP A 182 3.00 9.30 -16.45
CA ASP A 182 2.85 7.90 -16.03
C ASP A 182 4.09 7.34 -15.32
N GLN A 183 5.13 8.16 -15.13
CA GLN A 183 6.39 7.77 -14.50
C GLN A 183 6.50 8.25 -13.06
N ALA A 184 7.20 7.49 -12.23
CA ALA A 184 7.64 7.92 -10.92
C ALA A 184 8.99 7.27 -10.56
N PRO A 185 9.79 7.87 -9.65
CA PRO A 185 11.04 7.29 -9.20
C PRO A 185 10.76 6.10 -8.27
N ALA A 186 10.95 4.88 -8.77
CA ALA A 186 10.90 3.66 -7.97
C ALA A 186 12.17 3.56 -7.11
N ILE A 187 12.00 3.25 -5.83
CA ILE A 187 13.05 3.33 -4.80
C ILE A 187 13.23 1.94 -4.19
N LYS A 188 14.47 1.59 -3.84
CA LYS A 188 14.78 0.39 -3.04
C LYS A 188 14.64 0.69 -1.55
N PRO A 189 13.73 0.04 -0.81
CA PRO A 189 13.59 0.25 0.64
C PRO A 189 14.82 -0.24 1.42
N ASN A 190 15.33 -1.42 1.05
CA ASN A 190 16.58 -1.99 1.55
C ASN A 190 17.73 -1.67 0.58
N LEU A 191 18.66 -0.83 1.03
CA LEU A 191 19.89 -0.53 0.30
C LEU A 191 21.07 -0.88 1.20
N ASN A 192 21.91 -1.81 0.74
CA ASN A 192 23.11 -2.25 1.46
C ASN A 192 22.82 -2.73 2.90
N GLY A 193 21.68 -3.38 3.13
CA GLY A 193 21.26 -3.93 4.42
C GLY A 193 20.56 -2.92 5.34
N GLN A 194 20.55 -1.64 4.99
CA GLN A 194 19.83 -0.61 5.72
C GLN A 194 18.40 -0.49 5.19
N LYS A 195 17.42 -0.45 6.08
CA LYS A 195 15.99 -0.49 5.73
C LYS A 195 15.35 0.86 6.02
N MET A 196 14.47 1.32 5.14
CA MET A 196 13.61 2.49 5.38
C MET A 196 12.22 2.18 4.86
N PHE A 197 11.19 2.70 5.51
CA PHE A 197 9.86 2.70 4.92
C PHE A 197 9.86 3.65 3.72
N VAL A 198 9.27 3.25 2.61
CA VAL A 198 9.20 4.06 1.39
C VAL A 198 7.75 4.18 0.95
N TYR A 199 7.19 5.39 1.04
CA TYR A 199 5.83 5.70 0.64
C TYR A 199 5.82 6.63 -0.58
N HIS A 200 5.20 6.19 -1.67
CA HIS A 200 5.00 6.99 -2.88
C HIS A 200 3.65 7.70 -2.87
N ALA A 201 3.54 8.79 -2.12
CA ALA A 201 2.32 9.60 -2.01
C ALA A 201 1.80 10.09 -3.38
N GLY A 202 2.70 10.54 -4.25
CA GLY A 202 2.34 10.96 -5.62
C GLY A 202 1.72 9.81 -6.43
N VAL A 203 2.30 8.61 -6.35
CA VAL A 203 1.77 7.42 -7.03
C VAL A 203 0.43 6.99 -6.44
N ALA A 204 0.30 6.99 -5.10
CA ALA A 204 -0.95 6.65 -4.44
C ALA A 204 -2.10 7.55 -4.92
N LYS A 205 -1.87 8.86 -5.04
CA LYS A 205 -2.85 9.82 -5.57
C LYS A 205 -3.30 9.46 -6.98
N GLU A 206 -2.37 9.19 -7.89
CA GLU A 206 -2.71 8.85 -9.29
C GLU A 206 -3.46 7.50 -9.39
N ILE A 207 -3.11 6.53 -8.55
CA ILE A 207 -3.84 5.25 -8.49
C ILE A 207 -5.25 5.44 -7.90
N ILE A 208 -5.41 6.27 -6.88
CA ILE A 208 -6.72 6.59 -6.30
C ILE A 208 -7.62 7.25 -7.35
N LYS A 209 -7.10 8.18 -8.13
CA LYS A 209 -7.82 8.77 -9.26
C LYS A 209 -8.24 7.71 -10.27
N LYS A 210 -7.34 6.82 -10.69
CA LYS A 210 -7.67 5.69 -11.57
C LYS A 210 -8.75 4.79 -10.99
N ILE A 211 -8.70 4.51 -9.68
CA ILE A 211 -9.74 3.73 -8.98
C ILE A 211 -11.08 4.45 -9.05
N ALA A 212 -11.12 5.76 -8.78
CA ALA A 212 -12.34 6.57 -8.84
C ALA A 212 -12.94 6.60 -10.25
N ASP A 213 -12.11 6.80 -11.29
CA ASP A 213 -12.53 6.77 -12.70
C ASP A 213 -13.17 5.42 -13.08
N ASN A 214 -12.71 4.32 -12.47
CA ASN A 214 -13.21 2.96 -12.71
C ASN A 214 -14.25 2.50 -11.68
N ALA A 215 -14.61 3.31 -10.68
CA ALA A 215 -15.55 2.93 -9.63
C ALA A 215 -16.91 2.42 -10.15
N PRO A 216 -17.53 3.01 -11.20
CA PRO A 216 -18.77 2.47 -11.76
C PRO A 216 -18.65 1.01 -12.21
N ASP A 217 -17.52 0.62 -12.80
CA ASP A 217 -17.30 -0.74 -13.29
C ASP A 217 -16.84 -1.70 -12.17
N LEU A 218 -16.06 -1.20 -11.20
CA LEU A 218 -15.69 -1.95 -9.99
C LEU A 218 -16.94 -2.40 -9.21
N PHE A 219 -17.95 -1.54 -9.12
CA PHE A 219 -19.15 -1.78 -8.30
C PHE A 219 -20.43 -2.12 -9.10
N LYS A 220 -20.33 -2.31 -10.42
CA LYS A 220 -21.48 -2.52 -11.33
C LYS A 220 -22.40 -3.68 -10.93
N ALA A 221 -21.83 -4.79 -10.46
CA ALA A 221 -22.61 -5.97 -10.05
C ALA A 221 -23.30 -5.80 -8.68
N ASN A 222 -22.90 -4.80 -7.90
CA ASN A 222 -23.33 -4.59 -6.51
C ASN A 222 -24.26 -3.38 -6.37
N SER A 223 -24.37 -2.53 -7.40
CA SER A 223 -25.12 -1.29 -7.31
C SER A 223 -26.58 -1.50 -7.73
N THR A 224 -27.54 -1.33 -6.80
CA THR A 224 -28.92 -0.95 -7.16
C THR A 224 -29.05 0.54 -7.44
N THR A 225 -28.00 1.32 -7.14
CA THR A 225 -27.86 2.75 -7.40
C THR A 225 -26.76 2.95 -8.42
N LYS A 226 -27.10 3.42 -9.63
CA LYS A 226 -26.10 3.88 -10.60
C LYS A 226 -25.16 4.87 -9.89
N PHE A 227 -23.86 4.63 -9.89
CA PHE A 227 -22.89 5.67 -9.57
C PHE A 227 -23.12 6.80 -10.56
N GLU A 228 -23.80 7.85 -10.13
CA GLU A 228 -23.99 9.02 -10.97
C GLU A 228 -22.61 9.66 -11.16
N TYR A 229 -22.27 9.98 -12.40
CA TYR A 229 -20.98 10.54 -12.82
C TYR A 229 -20.56 11.78 -11.99
N LYS A 230 -21.53 12.45 -11.35
CA LYS A 230 -21.32 13.57 -10.41
C LYS A 230 -20.69 13.18 -9.07
N LYS A 231 -20.59 11.89 -8.74
CA LYS A 231 -20.01 11.40 -7.47
C LYS A 231 -18.63 10.76 -7.63
N ILE A 232 -18.06 10.73 -8.83
CA ILE A 232 -16.69 10.23 -9.02
C ILE A 232 -15.71 11.10 -8.24
N ASP A 233 -15.82 12.42 -8.37
CA ASP A 233 -14.99 13.38 -7.63
C ASP A 233 -15.19 13.25 -6.10
N GLU A 234 -16.42 12.99 -5.66
CA GLU A 234 -16.73 12.75 -4.25
C GLU A 234 -16.09 11.44 -3.75
N PHE A 235 -16.13 10.39 -4.56
CA PHE A 235 -15.49 9.11 -4.26
C PHE A 235 -13.97 9.23 -4.22
N GLU A 236 -13.35 9.92 -5.19
CA GLU A 236 -11.92 10.21 -5.19
C GLU A 236 -11.51 10.96 -3.92
N SER A 237 -12.26 11.99 -3.54
CA SER A 237 -11.99 12.78 -2.34
C SER A 237 -12.11 11.95 -1.07
N GLN A 238 -13.18 11.16 -0.92
CA GLN A 238 -13.40 10.31 0.26
C GLN A 238 -12.37 9.18 0.35
N LEU A 239 -12.00 8.57 -0.78
CA LEU A 239 -10.96 7.54 -0.84
C LEU A 239 -9.59 8.14 -0.50
N THR A 240 -9.27 9.33 -1.02
CA THR A 240 -8.04 10.05 -0.68
C THR A 240 -7.96 10.35 0.82
N GLU A 241 -9.04 10.88 1.40
CA GLU A 241 -9.10 11.18 2.83
C GLU A 241 -8.91 9.91 3.67
N LEU A 242 -9.68 8.86 3.39
CA LEU A 242 -9.62 7.60 4.11
C LEU A 242 -8.22 6.95 3.99
N PHE A 243 -7.66 6.89 2.78
CA PHE A 243 -6.36 6.26 2.55
C PHE A 243 -5.24 7.03 3.25
N ASN A 244 -5.31 8.37 3.29
CA ASN A 244 -4.37 9.19 4.05
C ASN A 244 -4.47 8.93 5.56
N GLN A 245 -5.69 8.84 6.09
CA GLN A 245 -5.91 8.51 7.51
C GLN A 245 -5.36 7.13 7.87
N GLN A 246 -5.62 6.12 7.03
CA GLN A 246 -5.06 4.77 7.20
C GLN A 246 -3.53 4.76 7.08
N THR A 247 -2.97 5.57 6.18
CA THR A 247 -1.52 5.72 6.03
C THR A 247 -0.90 6.32 7.29
N MET A 248 -1.47 7.40 7.84
CA MET A 248 -0.98 8.00 9.09
C MET A 248 -1.09 7.04 10.26
N ALA A 249 -2.22 6.35 10.42
CA ALA A 249 -2.38 5.32 11.45
C ALA A 249 -1.30 4.21 11.35
N THR A 250 -0.91 3.85 10.12
CA THR A 250 0.15 2.86 9.87
C THR A 250 1.53 3.38 10.25
N VAL A 251 1.85 4.62 9.85
CA VAL A 251 3.14 5.24 10.18
C VAL A 251 3.25 5.43 11.70
N GLU A 252 2.20 5.88 12.36
CA GLU A 252 2.16 6.02 13.83
C GLU A 252 2.39 4.70 14.55
N GLU A 253 1.82 3.59 14.06
CA GLU A 253 1.94 2.29 14.72
C GLU A 253 3.27 1.58 14.41
N LEU A 254 3.76 1.69 13.18
CA LEU A 254 4.86 0.85 12.69
C LEU A 254 6.19 1.60 12.56
N ALA A 255 6.18 2.91 12.33
CA ALA A 255 7.38 3.71 12.17
C ALA A 255 7.87 4.24 13.53
N ILE A 256 8.12 3.32 14.46
CA ILE A 256 8.64 3.59 15.80
C ILE A 256 10.00 2.90 15.95
N ASN A 257 10.97 3.59 16.52
CA ASN A 257 12.24 3.00 16.92
C ASN A 257 12.00 2.02 18.08
N LYS A 258 12.25 0.73 17.87
CA LYS A 258 11.98 -0.32 18.87
C LYS A 258 12.73 -0.13 20.19
N ASN A 259 13.90 0.52 20.17
CA ASN A 259 14.72 0.72 21.37
C ASN A 259 14.29 1.95 22.17
N THR A 260 13.98 3.06 21.49
CA THR A 260 13.67 4.34 22.14
C THR A 260 12.17 4.62 22.28
N GLN A 261 11.34 3.86 21.58
CA GLN A 261 9.89 4.08 21.46
C GLN A 261 9.52 5.46 20.87
N GLN A 262 10.47 6.12 20.20
CA GLN A 262 10.25 7.40 19.52
C GLN A 262 9.88 7.17 18.05
N PRO A 263 9.09 8.07 17.43
CA PRO A 263 8.81 8.03 16.00
C PRO A 263 10.11 8.05 15.17
N LEU A 264 10.13 7.31 14.07
CA LEU A 264 11.20 7.38 13.10
C LEU A 264 11.15 8.73 12.36
N PRO A 265 12.32 9.28 11.96
CA PRO A 265 12.35 10.49 11.16
C PRO A 265 11.65 10.30 9.82
N ILE A 266 10.91 11.33 9.41
CA ILE A 266 10.17 11.37 8.15
C ILE A 266 10.81 12.38 7.21
N TYR A 267 11.14 11.94 6.00
CA TYR A 267 11.65 12.78 4.94
C TYR A 267 10.65 12.87 3.80
N LYS A 268 10.15 14.07 3.55
CA LYS A 268 9.44 14.36 2.31
C LYS A 268 10.47 14.65 1.24
N VAL A 269 10.32 14.03 0.08
CA VAL A 269 11.32 14.13 -0.98
C VAL A 269 10.62 14.34 -2.31
N SER A 270 11.13 15.31 -3.07
CA SER A 270 10.85 15.45 -4.49
C SER A 270 12.09 15.10 -5.30
N ILE A 271 11.92 14.20 -6.28
CA ILE A 271 12.99 13.77 -7.18
C ILE A 271 12.58 14.19 -8.59
N THR A 272 13.35 15.08 -9.21
CA THR A 272 13.16 15.48 -10.62
C THR A 272 14.33 14.99 -11.47
N ARG A 273 14.19 15.05 -12.80
CA ARG A 273 15.28 14.75 -13.74
C ARG A 273 15.83 16.05 -14.31
N ASP A 274 17.15 16.20 -14.32
CA ASP A 274 17.79 17.28 -15.07
C ASP A 274 17.85 16.97 -16.58
N LYS A 275 18.45 17.87 -17.36
CA LYS A 275 18.60 17.73 -18.82
C LYS A 275 19.45 16.53 -19.24
N GLN A 276 20.23 15.96 -18.32
CA GLN A 276 21.07 14.78 -18.54
C GLN A 276 20.40 13.50 -17.99
N ASN A 277 19.14 13.58 -17.56
CA ASN A 277 18.38 12.53 -16.88
C ASN A 277 18.96 12.10 -15.52
N ASN A 278 19.78 12.92 -14.88
CA ASN A 278 20.21 12.65 -13.50
C ASN A 278 19.13 13.06 -12.50
N ASN A 279 19.03 12.32 -11.40
CA ASN A 279 18.11 12.62 -10.31
C ASN A 279 18.56 13.86 -9.53
N GLN A 280 17.67 14.85 -9.44
CA GLN A 280 17.80 16.06 -8.61
C GLN A 280 16.88 15.90 -7.40
N ILE A 281 17.44 15.95 -6.19
CA ILE A 281 16.74 15.54 -4.96
C ILE A 281 16.59 16.72 -4.01
N ASN A 282 15.33 17.03 -3.71
CA ASN A 282 14.92 18.08 -2.80
C ASN A 282 14.23 17.45 -1.58
N PHE A 283 14.67 17.83 -0.39
CA PHE A 283 14.11 17.42 0.91
C PHE A 283 13.36 18.59 1.54
#